data_AF-W1YCM4-F1
#
_entry.id   AF-W1YCM4-F1
#
_cell.length_a   1.000
_cell.length_b   1.000
_cell.length_c   1.000
_cell.angle_alpha   90.00
_cell.angle_beta   90.00
_cell.angle_gamma   90.00
#
_symmetry.space_group_name_H-M   'P 1'
#
loop_
_entity.id
_entity.type
_entity.pdbx_description
1 polymer ?
#
loop_
_entity_poly.entity_id
_entity_poly.type
_entity_poly.pdbx_seq_one_letter_code
_entity_poly.pdbx_strand_id
1 'polypeptide(L)' 'YARNLGVDINNLLISQPDNGEQALEITEALVRSGAVDIVVVDSVAALVPKAEIDGEMGDAHVGLQARLMSKALRKLTGII' A
#
# COMPACT_ATOMS: atom_id res chain seq x y z
N TYR A 1 6.97 -19.60 -8.36
CA TYR A 1 8.14 -18.95 -7.72
C TYR A 1 8.02 -18.96 -6.20
N ALA A 2 7.12 -18.18 -5.58
CA ALA A 2 6.99 -18.07 -4.12
C ALA A 2 6.87 -19.42 -3.37
N ARG A 3 6.06 -20.37 -3.88
CA ARG A 3 5.97 -21.73 -3.33
C ARG A 3 7.32 -22.46 -3.30
N ASN A 4 8.16 -22.28 -4.32
CA ASN A 4 9.49 -22.91 -4.38
C ASN A 4 10.48 -22.28 -3.37
N LEU A 5 10.19 -21.07 -2.90
CA LEU A 5 10.93 -20.40 -1.84
C LEU A 5 10.39 -20.73 -0.43
N GLY A 6 9.43 -21.65 -0.32
CA GLY A 6 8.84 -22.07 0.96
C GLY A 6 7.69 -21.20 1.46
N VAL A 7 7.18 -20.27 0.64
CA VAL A 7 6.00 -19.47 1.01
C VAL A 7 4.74 -20.34 0.94
N ASP A 8 3.96 -20.36 2.01
CA ASP A 8 2.63 -20.96 2.03
C ASP A 8 1.61 -20.06 1.31
N ILE A 9 1.46 -20.30 0.02
CA ILE A 9 0.58 -19.48 -0.83
C ILE A 9 -0.92 -19.67 -0.56
N ASN A 10 -1.32 -20.69 0.22
CA ASN A 10 -2.73 -20.91 0.55
C ASN A 10 -3.17 -20.04 1.73
N ASN A 11 -2.25 -19.74 2.65
CA ASN A 11 -2.47 -18.88 3.81
C ASN A 11 -1.95 -17.45 3.60
N LEU A 12 -1.35 -17.14 2.45
CA LEU A 12 -0.89 -15.81 2.12
C LEU A 12 -2.06 -14.92 1.71
N LEU A 13 -2.35 -13.89 2.51
CA LEU A 13 -3.28 -12.83 2.14
C LEU A 13 -2.67 -11.98 1.01
N ILE A 14 -3.46 -11.75 -0.04
CA ILE A 14 -3.06 -10.92 -1.18
C ILE A 14 -4.12 -9.83 -1.39
N SER A 15 -3.64 -8.62 -1.66
CA SER A 15 -4.48 -7.50 -2.08
C SER A 15 -3.88 -6.86 -3.33
N GLN A 16 -4.73 -6.51 -4.29
CA GLN A 16 -4.37 -5.74 -5.48
C GLN A 16 -5.21 -4.46 -5.49
N PRO A 17 -4.68 -3.38 -4.89
CA PRO A 17 -5.39 -2.12 -4.80
C PRO A 17 -5.37 -1.35 -6.14
N ASP A 18 -6.41 -0.58 -6.38
CA ASP A 18 -6.61 0.27 -7.55
C ASP A 18 -5.75 1.55 -7.48
N ASN A 19 -5.43 2.03 -6.28
CA ASN A 19 -4.64 3.25 -6.04
C ASN A 19 -3.86 3.20 -4.73
N GLY A 20 -2.93 4.15 -4.57
CA GLY A 20 -2.06 4.26 -3.40
C GLY A 20 -2.82 4.52 -2.09
N GLU A 21 -3.90 5.30 -2.10
CA GLU A 21 -4.73 5.53 -0.92
C GLU A 21 -5.36 4.23 -0.41
N GLN A 22 -6.00 3.47 -1.30
CA GLN A 22 -6.64 2.21 -0.97
C GLN A 22 -5.62 1.19 -0.45
N ALA A 23 -4.44 1.10 -1.06
CA ALA A 23 -3.35 0.23 -0.60
C ALA A 23 -2.96 0.51 0.86
N LEU A 24 -2.85 1.80 1.21
CA LEU A 24 -2.45 2.23 2.55
C LEU A 24 -3.59 2.07 3.56
N GLU A 25 -4.86 2.23 3.15
CA GLU A 25 -6.02 1.94 4.00
C GLU A 25 -6.14 0.45 4.32
N ILE A 26 -5.90 -0.43 3.34
CA ILE A 26 -5.86 -1.89 3.56
C ILE A 26 -4.72 -2.23 4.51
N THR A 27 -3.54 -1.64 4.31
CA THR A 27 -2.39 -1.82 5.21
C THR A 27 -2.74 -1.37 6.63
N GLU A 28 -3.36 -0.19 6.79
CA GLU A 28 -3.80 0.34 8.09
C GLU A 28 -4.78 -0.62 8.78
N ALA A 29 -5.77 -1.13 8.05
CA ALA A 29 -6.77 -2.04 8.58
C ALA A 29 -6.16 -3.37 9.05
N LEU A 30 -5.24 -3.95 8.26
CA LEU A 30 -4.54 -5.18 8.62
C LEU A 30 -3.69 -5.00 9.87
N VAL A 31 -2.90 -3.92 9.94
CA VAL A 31 -2.06 -3.62 11.12
C VAL A 31 -2.92 -3.38 12.36
N ARG A 32 -4.01 -2.60 12.24
CA ARG A 32 -4.93 -2.30 13.34
C ARG A 32 -5.67 -3.55 13.85
N SER A 33 -5.94 -4.52 12.98
CA SER A 33 -6.63 -5.76 13.37
C SER A 33 -5.79 -6.65 14.28
N GLY A 34 -4.45 -6.53 14.23
CA GLY A 34 -3.53 -7.44 14.91
C GLY A 34 -3.58 -8.89 14.41
N ALA A 35 -4.31 -9.17 13.32
CA ALA A 35 -4.47 -10.52 12.78
C ALA A 35 -3.32 -10.96 11.87
N VAL A 36 -2.39 -10.06 11.56
CA VAL A 36 -1.26 -10.31 10.65
C VAL A 36 0.03 -9.85 11.32
N ASP A 37 1.04 -10.72 11.33
CA ASP A 37 2.35 -10.41 11.93
C ASP A 37 3.22 -9.55 11.02
N ILE A 38 3.14 -9.77 9.70
CA ILE A 38 3.98 -9.10 8.69
C ILE A 38 3.12 -8.68 7.49
N VAL A 39 3.26 -7.42 7.08
CA VAL A 39 2.67 -6.88 5.86
C VAL A 39 3.80 -6.39 4.94
N VAL A 40 3.73 -6.74 3.66
CA VAL A 40 4.70 -6.31 2.64
C VAL A 40 3.96 -5.50 1.57
N VAL A 41 4.49 -4.32 1.25
CA VAL A 41 3.99 -3.48 0.15
C VAL A 41 4.98 -3.56 -1.00
N ASP A 42 4.56 -4.20 -2.09
CA ASP A 42 5.34 -4.31 -3.32
C ASP A 42 4.61 -3.56 -4.45
N SER A 43 4.97 -2.31 -4.77
CA SER A 43 6.07 -1.50 -4.23
C SER A 43 5.63 -0.05 -4.01
N VAL A 44 6.46 0.74 -3.32
CA VAL A 44 6.19 2.17 -3.08
C VAL A 44 6.03 2.97 -4.38
N ALA A 45 6.81 2.63 -5.42
CA ALA A 45 6.71 3.29 -6.73
C ALA A 45 5.35 3.06 -7.40
N ALA A 46 4.68 1.94 -7.10
CA ALA A 46 3.37 1.60 -7.62
C ALA A 46 2.20 2.18 -6.79
N LEU A 47 2.49 2.87 -5.68
CA LEU A 47 1.48 3.60 -4.89
C LEU A 47 1.11 4.92 -5.57
N VAL A 48 0.48 4.82 -6.74
CA VAL A 48 0.04 5.97 -7.54
C VAL A 48 -1.19 6.58 -6.88
N PRO A 49 -1.16 7.87 -6.51
CA PRO A 49 -2.32 8.53 -5.92
C PRO A 49 -3.51 8.52 -6.89
N LYS A 50 -4.72 8.39 -6.36
CA LYS A 50 -5.94 8.35 -7.19
C LYS A 50 -6.06 9.54 -8.16
N ALA A 51 -5.71 10.75 -7.73
CA ALA A 51 -5.77 11.92 -8.60
C ALA A 51 -4.80 11.86 -9.78
N GLU A 52 -3.68 11.13 -9.66
CA GLU A 52 -2.75 10.90 -10.78
C GLU A 52 -3.26 9.81 -11.73
N ILE A 53 -3.97 8.79 -11.21
CA ILE A 53 -4.63 7.76 -12.03
C ILE A 53 -5.81 8.35 -12.83
N ASP A 54 -6.59 9.22 -12.19
CA ASP A 54 -7.75 9.87 -12.80
C ASP A 54 -7.36 11.05 -13.73
N GLY A 55 -6.11 11.52 -13.66
CA GLY A 55 -5.58 12.63 -14.46
C GLY A 55 -5.03 12.21 -15.82
N GLU A 56 -4.57 13.17 -16.62
CA GLU A 56 -3.95 12.87 -17.92
C GLU A 56 -2.44 12.67 -17.80
N MET A 57 -1.89 11.85 -18.72
CA MET A 57 -0.46 11.63 -18.78
C MET A 57 0.25 12.92 -19.18
N GLY A 58 1.09 13.45 -18.28
CA GLY A 58 1.79 14.73 -18.44
C GLY A 58 1.30 15.83 -17.50
N ASP A 59 0.19 15.61 -16.79
CA ASP A 59 -0.28 16.53 -15.76
C ASP A 59 0.68 16.63 -14.57
N ALA A 60 0.89 17.86 -14.12
CA ALA A 60 1.81 18.14 -13.02
C ALA A 60 1.17 17.82 -11.65
N HIS A 61 1.45 16.63 -11.13
CA HIS A 61 1.03 16.19 -9.79
C HIS A 61 2.12 16.42 -8.73
N VAL A 62 2.56 17.67 -8.57
CA VAL A 62 3.74 18.00 -7.76
C VAL A 62 3.59 17.53 -6.30
N GLY A 63 4.47 16.62 -5.89
CA GLY A 63 4.61 16.14 -4.52
C GLY A 63 3.43 15.33 -3.98
N LEU A 64 2.54 14.84 -4.84
CA LEU A 64 1.33 14.12 -4.42
C LEU A 64 1.66 12.82 -3.69
N GLN A 65 2.55 12.00 -4.27
CA GLN A 65 3.02 10.76 -3.66
C GLN A 65 3.76 11.00 -2.33
N ALA A 66 4.59 12.04 -2.23
CA ALA A 66 5.28 12.38 -0.99
C ALA A 66 4.31 12.77 0.14
N ARG A 67 3.25 13.52 -0.18
CA ARG A 67 2.19 13.87 0.78
C ARG A 67 1.38 12.65 1.20
N LEU A 68 1.03 11.77 0.26
CA LEU A 68 0.34 10.51 0.53
C LEU A 68 1.13 9.67 1.53
N MET A 69 2.41 9.42 1.23
CA MET A 69 3.31 8.65 2.11
C MET A 69 3.48 9.31 3.49
N SER A 70 3.65 10.63 3.54
CA SER A 70 3.79 11.36 4.82
C SER A 70 2.54 11.28 5.71
N LYS A 71 1.35 11.16 5.12
CA LYS A 71 0.10 10.95 5.86
C LYS A 71 -0.04 9.49 6.29
N ALA A 72 0.24 8.55 5.39
CA ALA A 72 0.12 7.13 5.66
C ALA A 72 1.09 6.66 6.75
N LEU A 73 2.37 7.03 6.65
CA LEU A 73 3.38 6.68 7.65
C LEU A 73 3.01 7.24 9.03
N ARG A 74 2.54 8.49 9.10
CA ARG A 74 2.10 9.09 10.37
C ARG A 74 0.95 8.33 11.01
N LYS A 75 -0.01 7.86 10.22
CA LYS A 75 -1.12 7.03 10.71
C LYS A 75 -0.63 5.67 11.19
N LEU A 76 0.20 4.99 10.39
CA LEU A 76 0.74 3.67 10.73
C LEU A 76 1.62 3.72 11.98
N THR A 77 2.48 4.73 12.12
CA THR A 77 3.27 4.94 13.34
C THR A 77 2.39 5.18 14.57
N GLY A 78 1.22 5.79 14.42
CA GLY A 78 0.30 6.01 15.55
C GLY A 78 -0.47 4.77 16.01
N ILE A 79 -0.37 3.65 15.29
CA ILE A 79 -1.01 2.37 15.65
C ILE A 79 -0.06 1.50 16.49
N ILE A 80 1.25 1.70 16.36
CA ILE A 80 2.32 0.98 17.09
C ILE A 80 2.71 1.80 18.32
#